data_AF-A0A529P910-F1
#
_entry.id   AF-A0A529P910-F1
#
_cell.length_a   1.000
_cell.length_b   1.000
_cell.length_c   1.000
_cell.angle_alpha   90.00
_cell.angle_beta   90.00
_cell.angle_gamma   90.00
#
_symmetry.space_group_name_H-M   'P 1'
#
loop_
_entity.id
_entity.type
_entity.pdbx_description
1 polymer ?
#
loop_
_entity_poly.entity_id
_entity_poly.type
_entity_poly.pdbx_seq_one_letter_code
_entity_poly.pdbx_strand_id
1 'polypeptide(L)' 'LTVIKGIGPVAAKDLNEQGIITFAQLAKLSDKDVAKIDEHMPFSADQIMDWREQAKELAKK' A
#
# COMPACT_ATOMS: atom_id res chain seq x y z
N LEU A 1 6.52 -5.21 3.18
CA LEU A 1 5.05 -5.08 3.06
C LEU A 1 4.30 -6.41 2.87
N THR A 2 4.97 -7.51 2.53
CA THR A 2 4.39 -8.84 2.26
C THR A 2 3.63 -9.50 3.43
N VAL A 3 3.60 -8.87 4.60
CA VAL A 3 2.77 -9.29 5.75
C VAL A 3 1.29 -8.99 5.51
N ILE A 4 0.99 -7.95 4.72
CA ILE A 4 -0.37 -7.56 4.35
C ILE A 4 -0.91 -8.56 3.33
N LYS A 5 -2.11 -9.08 3.59
CA LYS A 5 -2.75 -10.02 2.67
C LYS A 5 -3.06 -9.31 1.34
N GLY A 6 -2.62 -9.90 0.24
CA GLY A 6 -2.76 -9.34 -1.11
C GLY A 6 -1.51 -8.61 -1.61
N ILE A 7 -0.56 -8.24 -0.73
CA ILE A 7 0.73 -7.69 -1.17
C ILE A 7 1.70 -8.85 -1.47
N GLY A 8 1.84 -9.18 -2.76
CA GLY A 8 2.87 -10.07 -3.26
C GLY A 8 4.26 -9.40 -3.36
N PRO A 9 5.31 -10.16 -3.73
CA PRO A 9 6.67 -9.61 -3.90
C PRO A 9 6.75 -8.53 -4.99
N VAL A 10 5.94 -8.64 -6.05
CA VAL A 10 5.84 -7.62 -7.11
C VAL A 10 5.24 -6.33 -6.57
N ALA A 11 4.02 -6.40 -5.99
CA ALA A 11 3.36 -5.25 -5.38
C ALA A 11 4.21 -4.58 -4.28
N ALA A 12 4.94 -5.36 -3.49
CA ALA A 12 5.86 -4.81 -2.50
C ALA A 12 7.02 -4.04 -3.13
N LYS A 13 7.60 -4.54 -4.23
CA LYS A 13 8.67 -3.86 -4.97
C LYS A 13 8.15 -2.55 -5.60
N ASP A 14 7.01 -2.65 -6.25
CA ASP A 14 6.26 -1.57 -6.86
C ASP A 14 5.95 -0.43 -5.87
N LEU A 15 5.42 -0.76 -4.69
CA LEU A 15 5.19 0.20 -3.60
C LEU A 15 6.51 0.80 -3.09
N ASN A 16 7.59 0.01 -2.99
CA ASN A 16 8.91 0.51 -2.61
C ASN A 16 9.44 1.53 -3.64
N GLU A 17 9.20 1.33 -4.94
CA GLU A 17 9.58 2.26 -6.01
C GLU A 17 8.79 3.58 -5.92
N GLN A 18 7.56 3.55 -5.40
CA GLN A 18 6.78 4.73 -5.03
C GLN A 18 7.22 5.37 -3.68
N GLY A 19 8.25 4.82 -3.04
CA GLY A 19 8.76 5.30 -1.74
C GLY A 19 8.02 4.77 -0.53
N ILE A 20 7.08 3.84 -0.70
CA ILE A 20 6.28 3.21 0.36
C ILE A 20 6.98 1.90 0.76
N ILE A 21 7.87 1.99 1.74
CA ILE A 21 8.68 0.85 2.19
C ILE A 21 8.27 0.34 3.58
N THR A 22 7.47 1.11 4.33
CA THR A 22 7.00 0.78 5.68
C THR A 22 5.49 0.78 5.80
N PHE A 23 4.96 0.05 6.79
CA PHE A 23 3.53 0.05 7.11
C PHE A 23 3.03 1.45 7.52
N ALA A 24 3.84 2.23 8.22
CA ALA A 24 3.48 3.59 8.62
C ALA A 24 3.31 4.53 7.42
N GLN A 25 4.13 4.38 6.37
CA GLN A 25 3.97 5.14 5.12
C GLN A 25 2.70 4.72 4.37
N LEU A 26 2.50 3.41 4.24
CA LEU A 26 1.31 2.86 3.58
C LEU A 26 0.01 3.28 4.29
N ALA A 27 0.01 3.27 5.63
CA ALA A 27 -1.09 3.73 6.47
C ALA A 27 -1.38 5.24 6.33
N LYS A 28 -0.34 6.04 6.02
CA LYS A 28 -0.42 7.49 5.85
C LYS A 28 -0.86 7.93 4.45
N LEU A 29 -1.01 7.01 3.50
CA LEU A 29 -1.52 7.36 2.17
C LEU A 29 -2.87 8.07 2.29
N SER A 30 -3.03 9.13 1.49
CA SER A 30 -4.30 9.83 1.31
C SER A 30 -5.08 9.18 0.18
N ASP A 31 -6.38 9.42 0.09
CA ASP A 31 -7.20 8.87 -1.01
C ASP A 31 -6.72 9.40 -2.39
N LYS A 32 -6.13 10.60 -2.42
CA LYS A 32 -5.42 11.12 -3.60
C LYS A 32 -4.16 10.33 -3.96
N ASP A 33 -3.40 9.87 -2.97
CA ASP A 33 -2.20 9.07 -3.23
C ASP A 33 -2.60 7.69 -3.72
N VAL A 34 -3.67 7.11 -3.14
CA VAL A 34 -4.27 5.86 -3.61
C VAL A 34 -4.69 5.97 -5.08
N ALA A 35 -5.42 7.02 -5.46
CA ALA A 35 -5.85 7.22 -6.85
C ALA A 35 -4.67 7.36 -7.82
N LYS A 36 -3.61 8.08 -7.43
CA LYS A 36 -2.40 8.19 -8.26
C LYS A 36 -1.69 6.85 -8.44
N ILE A 37 -1.61 6.06 -7.37
CA ILE A 37 -0.99 4.74 -7.42
C ILE A 37 -1.85 3.80 -8.29
N ASP A 38 -3.17 3.84 -8.17
CA ASP A 38 -4.12 3.10 -9.03
C ASP A 38 -3.95 3.42 -10.53
N GLU A 39 -3.73 4.70 -10.88
CA GLU A 39 -3.50 5.09 -12.29
C GLU A 39 -2.16 4.60 -12.87
N HIS A 40 -1.16 4.34 -12.02
CA HIS A 40 0.20 4.03 -12.45
C HIS A 40 0.61 2.58 -12.21
N MET A 41 -0.21 1.78 -11.54
CA MET A 41 0.16 0.45 -11.05
C MET A 41 -0.88 -0.61 -11.42
N PRO A 42 -0.51 -1.91 -11.45
CA PRO A 42 -1.40 -2.98 -11.88
C PRO A 42 -2.41 -3.43 -10.79
N PHE A 43 -2.68 -2.63 -9.76
CA PHE A 43 -3.57 -2.97 -8.65
C PHE A 43 -4.55 -1.84 -8.36
N SER A 44 -5.78 -2.23 -8.02
CA SER A 44 -6.92 -1.31 -7.91
C SER A 44 -6.88 -0.44 -6.65
N ALA A 45 -7.49 0.75 -6.71
CA ALA A 45 -7.68 1.64 -5.57
C ALA A 45 -8.24 0.90 -4.33
N ASP A 46 -9.23 0.01 -4.51
CA ASP A 46 -9.81 -0.79 -3.44
C ASP A 46 -8.77 -1.69 -2.74
N GLN A 47 -7.85 -2.30 -3.51
CA GLN A 47 -6.77 -3.11 -2.93
C GLN A 47 -5.82 -2.25 -2.10
N ILE A 48 -5.48 -1.06 -2.58
CA ILE A 48 -4.58 -0.14 -1.87
C ILE A 48 -5.26 0.38 -0.60
N MET A 49 -6.57 0.63 -0.62
CA MET A 49 -7.34 1.01 0.57
C MET A 49 -7.34 -0.12 1.61
N ASP A 50 -7.60 -1.36 1.20
CA ASP A 50 -7.54 -2.53 2.08
C ASP A 50 -6.14 -2.70 2.69
N TRP A 51 -5.09 -2.55 1.88
CA TRP A 51 -3.71 -2.58 2.34
C TRP A 51 -3.39 -1.46 3.33
N ARG A 52 -3.89 -0.25 3.09
CA ARG A 52 -3.75 0.90 4.00
C ARG A 52 -4.43 0.62 5.34
N GLU A 53 -5.61 0.01 5.36
CA GLU A 53 -6.28 -0.37 6.61
C GLU A 53 -5.51 -1.44 7.38
N GLN A 54 -5.08 -2.51 6.70
CA GLN A 54 -4.22 -3.53 7.32
C GLN A 54 -2.90 -2.92 7.83
N ALA A 55 -2.30 -1.99 7.08
CA ALA A 55 -1.08 -1.29 7.46
C ALA A 55 -1.28 -0.43 8.71
N LYS A 56 -2.44 0.23 8.88
CA LYS A 56 -2.76 0.98 10.10
C LYS A 56 -2.78 0.08 11.32
N GLU A 57 -3.34 -1.12 11.21
CA GLU A 57 -3.36 -2.09 12.30
C GLU A 57 -1.97 -2.63 12.62
N LEU A 58 -1.15 -2.89 11.59
CA LEU A 58 0.24 -3.34 11.76
C LEU A 58 1.16 -2.24 12.28
N ALA A 59 0.90 -0.97 11.96
CA ALA A 59 1.70 0.17 12.42
C ALA A 59 1.38 0.58 13.87
N LYS A 60 0.27 0.10 14.44
CA LYS A 60 -0.08 0.26 15.87
C LYS A 60 0.57 -0.79 16.77
N LYS A 61 1.03 -1.91 16.20
CA LYS A 61 1.74 -2.98 16.91
C LYS A 61 3.21 -2.63 17.08
#